data_AF-L0M8H9-F1
#
_entry.id   AF-L0M8H9-F1
#
_cell.length_a   1.000
_cell.length_b   1.000
_cell.length_c   1.000
_cell.angle_alpha   90.00
_cell.angle_beta   90.00
_cell.angle_gamma   90.00
#
_symmetry.space_group_name_H-M   'P 1'
#
loop_
_entity.id
_entity.type
_entity.pdbx_description
1 polymer ?
#
loop_
_entity_poly.entity_id
_entity_poly.type
_entity_poly.pdbx_seq_one_letter_code
_entity_poly.pdbx_strand_id
1 'polypeptide(L)'
;MLSGITGKNSRASKGLPVQMLIFFLCVLIVCFGIFAHTKLIQRTWFQWFGEYAVSIYYDNQHADSHVEFGRADVYLEIYKGRWHMFFDIPCYRQRIANQVENNEMLNEWEIPEMDDYSFVLKNNARQTRYRHFCR
;
A
#
# COMPACT_ATOMS: atom_id res chain seq x y z
N MET A 1 59.93 -32.38 35.17
CA MET A 1 58.63 -32.98 34.79
C MET A 1 57.54 -32.23 35.51
N LEU A 2 56.62 -31.60 34.75
CA LEU A 2 55.19 -31.38 35.03
C LEU A 2 54.71 -30.22 34.15
N SER A 3 54.43 -30.54 32.88
CA SER A 3 53.58 -29.73 32.01
C SER A 3 52.15 -29.85 32.50
N GLY A 4 51.60 -28.76 33.06
CA GLY A 4 50.19 -28.60 33.37
C GLY A 4 49.48 -27.88 32.23
N ILE A 5 48.68 -28.63 31.49
CA ILE A 5 47.99 -28.27 30.25
C ILE A 5 46.99 -27.13 30.50
N THR A 6 47.10 -26.06 29.70
CA THR A 6 46.10 -24.99 29.60
C THR A 6 44.84 -25.53 28.91
N GLY A 7 43.82 -25.83 29.70
CA GLY A 7 42.47 -26.12 29.20
C GLY A 7 41.83 -24.85 28.63
N LYS A 8 42.00 -24.61 27.33
CA LYS A 8 41.16 -23.67 26.57
C LYS A 8 39.73 -24.18 26.58
N ASN A 9 38.88 -23.56 27.39
CA ASN A 9 37.42 -23.68 27.29
C ASN A 9 36.95 -23.01 25.99
N SER A 10 36.96 -23.76 24.88
CA SER A 10 36.19 -23.41 23.68
C SER A 10 34.71 -23.52 24.00
N ARG A 11 34.11 -22.44 24.52
CA ARG A 11 32.65 -22.29 24.49
C ARG A 11 32.22 -22.17 23.03
N ALA A 12 31.65 -23.25 22.54
CA ALA A 12 31.06 -23.34 21.22
C ALA A 12 30.07 -22.20 20.97
N SER A 13 30.35 -21.43 19.92
CA SER A 13 29.49 -20.41 19.31
C SER A 13 28.21 -21.06 18.75
N LYS A 14 27.25 -21.39 19.62
CA LYS A 14 25.93 -21.91 19.22
C LYS A 14 24.86 -20.81 19.11
N GLY A 15 25.20 -19.57 19.49
CA GLY A 15 24.26 -18.42 19.47
C GLY A 15 24.31 -17.56 18.21
N LEU A 16 25.41 -17.60 17.45
CA LEU A 16 25.61 -16.75 16.26
C LEU A 16 24.56 -16.95 15.15
N PRO A 17 24.18 -18.18 14.75
CA PRO A 17 23.25 -18.36 13.63
C PRO A 17 21.82 -17.95 13.99
N VAL A 18 21.42 -18.14 15.25
CA VAL A 18 20.08 -17.73 15.73
C VAL A 18 19.99 -16.21 15.82
N GLN A 19 21.06 -15.55 16.30
CA GLN A 19 21.12 -14.08 16.35
C GLN A 19 21.12 -13.46 14.94
N MET A 20 21.83 -14.06 13.98
CA MET A 20 21.80 -13.61 12.58
C MET A 20 20.42 -13.80 11.94
N LEU A 21 19.73 -14.92 12.22
CA LEU A 21 18.37 -15.17 11.73
C LEU A 21 17.38 -14.14 12.26
N ILE A 22 17.43 -13.85 13.57
CA ILE A 22 16.57 -12.84 14.21
C ILE A 22 16.83 -11.47 13.58
N PHE A 23 18.10 -11.10 13.39
CA PHE A 23 18.44 -9.83 12.75
C PHE A 23 17.88 -9.73 11.33
N PHE A 24 18.04 -10.79 10.52
CA PHE A 24 17.52 -10.83 9.16
C PHE A 24 15.99 -10.70 9.11
N LEU A 25 15.28 -11.42 9.99
CA LEU A 25 13.81 -11.31 10.11
C LEU A 25 13.39 -9.89 10.52
N CYS A 26 14.08 -9.26 11.46
CA CYS A 26 13.80 -7.87 11.86
C CYS A 26 13.99 -6.90 10.69
N VAL A 27 15.07 -7.04 9.91
CA VAL A 27 15.29 -6.19 8.72
C VAL A 27 14.17 -6.40 7.70
N LEU A 28 13.77 -7.64 7.42
CA LEU A 28 12.67 -7.93 6.50
C LEU A 28 11.35 -7.30 6.95
N ILE A 29 11.02 -7.40 8.25
CA ILE A 29 9.79 -6.82 8.81
C ILE A 29 9.82 -5.29 8.70
N VAL A 30 10.95 -4.65 9.00
CA VAL A 30 11.10 -3.19 8.89
C VAL A 30 10.99 -2.75 7.42
N CYS A 31 11.67 -3.44 6.50
CA CYS A 31 11.57 -3.15 5.06
C CYS A 31 10.14 -3.31 4.56
N PHE A 32 9.44 -4.37 4.98
CA PHE A 32 8.04 -4.58 4.64
C PHE A 32 7.14 -3.48 5.20
N GLY A 33 7.36 -3.06 6.46
CA GLY A 33 6.64 -1.97 7.08
C GLY A 33 6.82 -0.64 6.35
N ILE A 34 8.04 -0.30 5.95
CA ILE A 34 8.34 0.92 5.15
C ILE A 34 7.63 0.86 3.80
N PHE A 35 7.73 -0.27 3.09
CA PHE A 35 7.08 -0.45 1.79
C PHE A 35 5.54 -0.37 1.89
N ALA A 36 4.95 -0.95 2.93
CA ALA A 36 3.51 -0.85 3.17
C ALA A 36 3.10 0.59 3.51
N HIS A 37 3.90 1.30 4.32
CA HIS A 37 3.62 2.70 4.70
C HIS A 37 3.65 3.65 3.50
N THR A 38 4.62 3.54 2.60
CA THR A 38 4.69 4.41 1.41
C THR A 38 3.46 4.24 0.51
N LYS A 39 2.95 3.01 0.38
CA LYS A 39 1.71 2.72 -0.35
C LYS A 39 0.45 3.23 0.37
N LEU A 40 0.42 3.21 1.70
CA LEU A 40 -0.71 3.70 2.49
C LEU A 40 -0.82 5.23 2.48
N ILE A 41 0.30 5.96 2.49
CA ILE A 41 0.30 7.43 2.50
C ILE A 41 -0.37 8.01 1.25
N GLN A 42 -0.32 7.32 0.12
CA GLN A 42 -0.94 7.76 -1.13
C GLN A 42 -2.44 7.46 -1.20
N ARG A 43 -2.98 6.59 -0.33
CA ARG A 43 -4.41 6.21 -0.35
C ARG A 43 -5.22 7.19 0.49
N THR A 44 -6.18 7.85 -0.14
CA THR A 44 -7.11 8.78 0.53
C THR A 44 -8.34 8.07 1.08
N TRP A 45 -8.74 6.96 0.44
CA TRP A 45 -9.91 6.22 0.85
C TRP A 45 -9.77 4.73 0.50
N PHE A 46 -10.21 3.86 1.41
CA PHE A 46 -10.17 2.41 1.20
C PHE A 46 -11.32 1.72 1.93
N GLN A 47 -12.06 0.87 1.22
CA GLN A 47 -13.15 0.09 1.80
C GLN A 47 -13.36 -1.24 1.08
N TRP A 48 -13.92 -2.21 1.81
CA TRP A 48 -14.37 -3.48 1.27
C TRP A 48 -15.87 -3.47 0.98
N PHE A 49 -16.27 -3.99 -0.18
CA PHE A 49 -17.64 -4.29 -0.57
C PHE A 49 -17.75 -5.76 -0.92
N GLY A 50 -18.12 -6.59 0.06
CA GLY A 50 -18.14 -8.04 -0.12
C GLY A 50 -16.75 -8.58 -0.47
N GLU A 51 -16.61 -9.14 -1.68
CA GLU A 51 -15.33 -9.66 -2.19
C GLU A 51 -14.43 -8.61 -2.84
N TYR A 52 -14.95 -7.39 -3.07
CA TYR A 52 -14.20 -6.33 -3.73
C TYR A 52 -13.51 -5.43 -2.70
N ALA A 53 -12.25 -5.08 -2.97
CA ALA A 53 -11.56 -4.00 -2.28
C ALA A 53 -11.54 -2.80 -3.22
N VAL A 54 -11.85 -1.61 -2.72
CA VAL A 54 -11.76 -0.38 -3.51
C VAL A 54 -10.81 0.58 -2.82
N SER A 55 -9.90 1.13 -3.61
CA SER A 55 -8.89 2.08 -3.16
C SER A 55 -8.96 3.33 -4.01
N ILE A 56 -8.99 4.49 -3.38
CA ILE A 56 -8.79 5.79 -4.02
C ILE A 56 -7.45 6.30 -3.53
N TYR A 57 -6.59 6.71 -4.46
CA TYR A 57 -5.27 7.22 -4.16
C TYR A 57 -4.92 8.39 -5.07
N TYR A 58 -4.00 9.22 -4.61
CA TYR A 58 -3.43 10.29 -5.40
C TYR A 58 -2.07 9.89 -5.94
N ASP A 59 -1.82 10.25 -7.19
CA ASP A 59 -0.52 10.12 -7.84
C ASP A 59 0.00 11.52 -8.21
N ASN A 60 1.16 11.85 -7.65
CA ASN A 60 1.87 13.09 -7.88
C ASN A 60 3.09 12.92 -8.81
N GLN A 61 3.30 11.74 -9.39
CA GLN A 61 4.45 11.47 -10.26
C GLN A 61 4.36 12.18 -11.61
N HIS A 62 3.18 12.64 -12.02
CA HIS A 62 2.97 13.40 -13.26
C HIS A 62 3.10 14.92 -13.08
N ALA A 63 3.46 15.40 -11.88
CA ALA A 63 3.82 16.80 -11.70
C ALA A 63 5.16 17.01 -12.41
N ASP A 64 5.10 17.46 -13.67
CA ASP A 64 6.26 17.85 -14.45
C ASP A 64 7.22 18.64 -13.57
N SER A 65 8.45 18.13 -13.50
CA SER A 65 9.58 18.73 -12.84
C SER A 65 9.63 20.22 -13.15
N HIS A 66 9.19 21.06 -12.20
CA HIS A 66 9.86 22.28 -11.74
C HIS A 66 8.99 23.41 -11.18
N VAL A 67 7.64 23.41 -11.23
CA VAL A 67 6.92 24.65 -10.86
C VAL A 67 5.68 24.52 -9.97
N GLU A 68 5.00 23.37 -9.86
CA GLU A 68 3.72 23.33 -9.12
C GLU A 68 3.68 22.20 -8.08
N PHE A 69 4.22 22.50 -6.89
CA PHE A 69 3.88 21.77 -5.67
C PHE A 69 2.37 21.93 -5.42
N GLY A 70 1.55 20.96 -5.83
CA GLY A 70 0.14 20.96 -5.44
C GLY A 70 -0.81 20.17 -6.32
N ARG A 71 -0.45 19.82 -7.56
CA ARG A 71 -1.36 19.09 -8.45
C ARG A 71 -1.16 17.58 -8.33
N ALA A 72 -2.22 16.87 -7.94
CA ALA A 72 -2.25 15.41 -7.94
C ALA A 72 -3.41 14.88 -8.78
N ASP A 73 -3.15 13.81 -9.53
CA ASP A 73 -4.20 13.05 -10.20
C ASP A 73 -4.80 12.05 -9.21
N VAL A 74 -6.12 11.89 -9.24
CA VAL A 74 -6.81 10.94 -8.34
C VAL A 74 -7.22 9.72 -9.15
N TYR A 75 -6.84 8.56 -8.65
CA TYR A 75 -7.12 7.27 -9.24
C TYR A 75 -8.00 6.43 -8.33
N LEU A 76 -8.86 5.65 -8.96
CA LEU A 76 -9.68 4.63 -8.34
C LEU A 76 -9.23 3.27 -8.84
N GLU A 77 -9.04 2.35 -7.90
CA GLU A 77 -8.71 0.96 -8.16
C GLU A 77 -9.69 0.03 -7.47
N ILE A 78 -10.13 -0.97 -8.21
CA ILE A 78 -10.97 -2.05 -7.68
C ILE A 78 -10.16 -3.34 -7.80
N TYR A 79 -10.19 -4.12 -6.72
CA TYR A 79 -9.56 -5.41 -6.60
C TYR A 79 -10.63 -6.45 -6.34
N LYS A 80 -10.61 -7.57 -7.05
CA LYS A 80 -11.51 -8.70 -6.81
C LYS A 80 -10.78 -9.74 -5.96
N GLY A 81 -11.14 -9.81 -4.69
CA GLY A 81 -10.54 -10.72 -3.72
C GLY A 81 -9.26 -10.21 -3.06
N ARG A 82 -8.89 -10.88 -1.97
CA ARG A 82 -7.78 -10.47 -1.08
C ARG A 82 -6.41 -10.55 -1.74
N TRP A 83 -6.17 -11.56 -2.56
CA TRP A 83 -4.88 -11.75 -3.22
C TRP A 83 -4.58 -10.66 -4.25
N HIS A 84 -5.59 -10.23 -5.01
CA HIS A 84 -5.44 -9.13 -5.96
C HIS A 84 -5.01 -7.85 -5.24
N MET A 85 -5.64 -7.55 -4.10
CA MET A 85 -5.27 -6.40 -3.28
C MET A 85 -3.86 -6.54 -2.68
N PHE A 86 -3.49 -7.75 -2.21
CA PHE A 86 -2.18 -8.00 -1.63
C PHE A 86 -1.03 -7.82 -2.63
N PHE A 87 -1.22 -8.28 -3.87
CA PHE A 87 -0.23 -8.17 -4.94
C PHE A 87 -0.33 -6.85 -5.74
N ASP A 88 -1.23 -5.93 -5.35
CA ASP A 88 -1.44 -4.64 -6.04
C ASP A 88 -1.85 -4.84 -7.52
N ILE A 89 -2.69 -5.86 -7.80
CA ILE A 89 -3.20 -6.21 -9.14
C ILE A 89 -4.69 -5.84 -9.23
N PRO A 90 -5.03 -4.57 -9.53
CA PRO A 90 -6.43 -4.16 -9.67
C PRO A 90 -7.07 -4.80 -10.91
N CYS A 91 -8.33 -5.22 -10.79
CA CYS A 91 -9.14 -5.66 -11.93
C CYS A 91 -9.72 -4.47 -12.71
N TYR A 92 -9.78 -3.30 -12.07
CA TYR A 92 -10.22 -2.05 -12.68
C TYR A 92 -9.39 -0.89 -12.15
N ARG A 93 -8.92 -0.02 -13.04
CA ARG A 93 -8.24 1.23 -12.70
C ARG A 93 -8.81 2.34 -13.56
N GLN A 94 -9.24 3.44 -12.94
CA GLN A 94 -9.70 4.62 -13.64
C GLN A 94 -9.18 5.88 -12.95
N ARG A 95 -8.78 6.86 -13.75
CA ARG A 95 -8.53 8.21 -13.26
C ARG A 95 -9.86 8.96 -13.09
N ILE A 96 -10.14 9.43 -11.87
CA ILE A 96 -11.42 10.07 -11.51
C ILE A 96 -11.33 11.59 -11.43
N ALA A 97 -10.13 12.15 -11.21
CA ALA A 97 -9.87 13.58 -11.29
C ALA A 97 -8.45 13.85 -11.78
N ASN A 98 -8.29 14.96 -12.50
CA ASN A 98 -6.99 15.47 -12.96
C ASN A 98 -6.62 16.70 -12.14
N GLN A 99 -5.34 16.83 -11.81
CA GLN A 99 -4.75 18.07 -11.29
C GLN A 99 -5.53 18.69 -10.12
N VAL A 100 -5.89 17.87 -9.13
CA VAL A 100 -6.52 18.37 -7.90
C VAL A 100 -5.47 19.17 -7.12
N GLU A 101 -5.71 20.47 -6.96
CA GLU A 101 -4.80 21.41 -6.28
C GLU A 101 -5.01 21.49 -4.75
N ASN A 102 -6.23 21.19 -4.29
CA ASN A 102 -6.59 21.30 -2.88
C ASN A 102 -6.64 19.91 -2.21
N ASN A 103 -5.80 19.71 -1.20
CA ASN A 103 -5.77 18.48 -0.38
C ASN A 103 -7.11 18.21 0.32
N GLU A 104 -7.93 19.22 0.60
CA GLU A 104 -9.26 19.02 1.19
C GLU A 104 -10.19 18.26 0.24
N MET A 105 -10.10 18.53 -1.07
CA MET A 105 -10.87 17.83 -2.10
C MET A 105 -10.44 16.36 -2.28
N LEU A 106 -9.28 15.97 -1.74
CA LEU A 106 -8.83 14.57 -1.75
C LEU A 106 -9.52 13.71 -0.69
N ASN A 107 -10.16 14.32 0.32
CA ASN A 107 -10.81 13.61 1.41
C ASN A 107 -12.32 13.41 1.20
N GLU A 108 -12.89 14.01 0.15
CA GLU A 108 -14.34 14.04 -0.08
C GLU A 108 -14.85 12.93 -1.01
N TRP A 109 -13.97 11.99 -1.36
CA TRP A 109 -14.30 10.87 -2.21
C TRP A 109 -14.86 9.71 -1.38
N GLU A 110 -16.06 9.30 -1.73
CA GLU A 110 -16.77 8.21 -1.07
C GLU A 110 -17.42 7.31 -2.13
N ILE A 111 -17.43 6.01 -1.89
CA ILE A 111 -18.20 5.07 -2.70
C ILE A 111 -19.30 4.50 -1.80
N PRO A 112 -20.51 5.08 -1.80
CA PRO A 112 -21.57 4.62 -0.91
C PRO A 112 -22.13 3.24 -1.30
N GLU A 113 -22.06 2.88 -2.60
CA GLU A 113 -22.65 1.66 -3.13
C GLU A 113 -21.77 1.07 -4.23
N MET A 114 -21.65 -0.26 -4.21
CA MET A 114 -20.99 -1.05 -5.23
C MET A 114 -21.72 -2.38 -5.42
N ASP A 115 -21.87 -2.78 -6.69
CA ASP A 115 -22.34 -4.08 -7.13
C ASP A 115 -21.30 -4.72 -8.07
N ASP A 116 -21.61 -5.90 -8.62
CA ASP A 116 -20.69 -6.66 -9.50
C ASP A 116 -20.35 -5.96 -10.83
N TYR A 117 -21.10 -4.94 -11.23
CA TYR A 117 -20.99 -4.30 -12.54
C TYR A 117 -20.81 -2.78 -12.47
N SER A 118 -21.11 -2.17 -11.33
CA SER A 118 -21.12 -0.73 -11.17
C SER A 118 -20.79 -0.29 -9.75
N PHE A 119 -20.34 0.95 -9.63
CA PHE A 119 -20.16 1.63 -8.36
C PHE A 119 -20.64 3.07 -8.47
N VAL A 120 -21.08 3.63 -7.36
CA VAL A 120 -21.44 5.06 -7.27
C VAL A 120 -20.25 5.78 -6.65
N LEU A 121 -19.70 6.75 -7.36
CA LEU A 121 -18.69 7.67 -6.81
C LEU A 121 -19.37 8.95 -6.39
N LYS A 122 -19.20 9.32 -5.12
CA LYS A 122 -19.66 10.56 -4.55
C LYS A 122 -18.45 11.47 -4.30
N ASN A 123 -18.54 12.69 -4.78
CA ASN A 123 -17.64 13.78 -4.46
C ASN A 123 -18.51 14.99 -4.13
N ASN A 124 -18.45 15.46 -2.88
CA ASN A 124 -19.30 16.53 -2.39
C ASN A 124 -20.80 16.21 -2.63
N ALA A 125 -21.50 17.13 -3.31
CA ALA A 125 -22.91 17.01 -3.66
C ALA A 125 -23.14 16.26 -4.99
N ARG A 126 -22.09 15.82 -5.69
CA ARG A 126 -22.21 15.12 -6.97
C ARG A 126 -22.06 13.62 -6.77
N GLN A 127 -22.97 12.87 -7.40
CA GLN A 127 -22.90 11.42 -7.49
C GLN A 127 -22.89 11.01 -8.95
N THR A 128 -21.94 10.16 -9.32
CA THR A 128 -21.82 9.61 -10.67
C THR A 128 -21.69 8.10 -10.58
N ARG A 129 -22.49 7.37 -11.37
CA ARG A 129 -22.41 5.91 -11.45
C ARG A 129 -21.45 5.51 -12.57
N TYR A 130 -20.49 4.66 -12.24
CA TYR A 130 -19.51 4.11 -13.17
C TYR A 130 -19.76 2.63 -13.35
N ARG A 131 -19.50 2.11 -14.56
CA ARG A 131 -19.46 0.68 -14.81
C ARG A 131 -18.03 0.17 -14.66
N HIS A 132 -17.86 -0.95 -13.97
CA HIS A 132 -16.59 -1.66 -13.87
C HIS A 132 -16.77 -3.09 -14.37
N PHE A 133 -15.68 -3.69 -14.85
CA PHE A 133 -15.70 -5.05 -15.39
C PHE A 133 -14.58 -5.86 -14.73
N CYS A 134 -14.85 -6.31 -13.50
CA CYS A 134 -13.96 -7.21 -12.77
C CYS A 134 -14.39 -8.67 -12.98
N ARG A 135 -13.84 -9.31 -14.02
CA ARG A 135 -14.03 -10.74 -14.26
C ARG A 135 -13.14 -11.57 -13.37
#